data_AF-A0A951UC72-F1
#
_entry.id   AF-A0A951UC72-F1
#
_cell.length_a   1.000
_cell.length_b   1.000
_cell.length_c   1.000
_cell.angle_alpha   90.00
_cell.angle_beta   90.00
_cell.angle_gamma   90.00
#
_symmetry.space_group_name_H-M   'P 1'
#
loop_
_entity.id
_entity.type
_entity.pdbx_description
1 polymer ?
#
loop_
_entity_poly.entity_id
_entity_poly.type
_entity_poly.pdbx_seq_one_letter_code
_entity_poly.pdbx_strand_id
1 'polypeptide(L)'
;MLHTGASTPPLKLVGLNQKFTGEPTIPPNGSTAFVKPLLGESQTSEVAPSEASEVPTASSLPSAAKQVGDRVNWSKCPAHCEQFAPFEITAIDGDYAKLDLFEKPVLLCELTKE
;
A
#
# COMPACT_ATOMS: atom_id res chain seq x y z
N MET A 1 45.88 -33.38 3.02
CA MET A 1 46.18 -32.62 4.25
C MET A 1 45.22 -31.46 4.33
N LEU A 2 44.42 -31.43 5.40
CA LEU A 2 43.33 -30.50 5.66
C LEU A 2 43.89 -29.19 6.23
N HIS A 3 43.62 -28.05 5.62
CA HIS A 3 43.78 -26.75 6.29
C HIS A 3 42.44 -26.02 6.33
N THR A 4 41.81 -26.22 7.48
CA THR A 4 40.88 -25.35 8.19
C THR A 4 41.31 -23.87 8.20
N GLY A 5 40.33 -22.97 8.13
CA GLY A 5 40.56 -21.54 8.40
C GLY A 5 39.33 -20.66 8.26
N ALA A 6 38.23 -20.99 8.94
CA ALA A 6 37.14 -20.03 9.15
C ALA A 6 37.53 -19.07 10.29
N SER A 7 37.55 -17.77 10.02
CA SER A 7 37.66 -16.73 11.05
C SER A 7 37.02 -15.45 10.53
N THR A 8 35.75 -15.23 10.86
CA THR A 8 35.06 -13.97 10.65
C THR A 8 34.54 -13.49 12.00
N PRO A 9 34.97 -12.33 12.51
CA PRO A 9 34.50 -11.80 13.78
C PRO A 9 33.06 -11.24 13.66
N PRO A 10 32.29 -11.23 14.76
CA PRO A 10 30.91 -10.76 14.77
C PRO A 10 30.83 -9.24 14.61
N LEU A 11 29.93 -8.78 13.73
CA LEU A 11 29.56 -7.38 13.62
C LEU A 11 28.80 -6.95 14.88
N LYS A 12 29.37 -5.98 15.60
CA LYS A 12 28.73 -5.34 16.75
C LYS A 12 27.58 -4.46 16.25
N LEU A 13 26.36 -4.86 16.61
CA LEU A 13 25.15 -4.08 16.43
C LEU A 13 25.17 -2.93 17.45
N VAL A 14 25.56 -1.73 16.99
CA VAL A 14 25.52 -0.51 17.83
C VAL A 14 24.12 0.09 17.69
N GLY A 15 23.48 0.34 18.83
CA GLY A 15 22.06 0.64 18.95
C GLY A 15 21.61 1.96 18.31
N LEU A 16 20.47 1.87 17.60
CA LEU A 16 19.65 3.01 17.22
C LEU A 16 18.77 3.40 18.41
N ASN A 17 19.12 4.52 19.04
CA ASN A 17 18.28 5.17 20.03
C ASN A 17 17.06 5.79 19.32
N GLN A 18 15.88 5.19 19.53
CA GLN A 18 14.61 5.81 19.22
C GLN A 18 14.40 7.02 20.13
N LYS A 19 14.31 8.21 19.55
CA LYS A 19 13.70 9.37 20.19
C LYS A 19 12.75 10.04 19.22
N PHE A 20 11.49 9.64 19.25
CA PHE A 20 10.40 10.39 18.65
C PHE A 20 9.48 10.88 19.77
N THR A 21 9.92 11.92 20.46
CA THR A 21 9.02 12.74 21.30
C THR A 21 8.29 13.69 20.38
N GLY A 22 7.17 13.23 19.82
CA GLY A 22 6.17 14.07 19.15
C GLY A 22 4.88 14.01 19.96
N GLU A 23 4.73 14.90 20.92
CA GLU A 23 3.50 15.17 21.64
C GLU A 23 2.64 16.10 20.77
N PRO A 24 1.46 15.69 20.27
CA PRO A 24 0.52 16.64 19.69
C PRO A 24 -0.25 17.31 20.84
N THR A 25 0.19 18.50 21.24
CA THR A 25 -0.60 19.42 22.06
C THR A 25 -1.85 19.83 21.28
N ILE A 26 -2.98 19.14 21.52
CA ILE A 26 -4.30 19.57 21.05
C ILE A 26 -4.81 20.64 22.04
N PRO A 27 -5.00 21.91 21.64
CA PRO A 27 -5.67 22.87 22.50
C PRO A 27 -7.15 22.48 22.64
N PRO A 28 -7.71 22.42 23.86
CA PRO A 28 -9.14 22.27 24.05
C PRO A 28 -9.80 23.63 23.77
N ASN A 29 -10.34 23.82 22.57
CA ASN A 29 -11.24 24.95 22.33
C ASN A 29 -12.56 24.46 21.76
N GLY A 30 -13.61 24.65 22.54
CA GLY A 30 -14.94 24.21 22.24
C GLY A 30 -15.53 24.94 21.04
N SER A 31 -16.22 24.21 20.20
CA SER A 31 -17.39 24.72 19.51
C SER A 31 -18.34 23.57 19.28
N THR A 32 -19.28 23.47 20.21
CA THR A 32 -20.54 22.75 20.06
C THR A 32 -21.31 23.36 18.90
N ALA A 33 -21.44 22.62 17.79
CA ALA A 33 -22.49 22.82 16.82
C ALA A 33 -23.26 21.50 16.67
N PHE A 34 -24.24 21.35 17.56
CA PHE A 34 -25.30 20.35 17.51
C PHE A 34 -26.20 20.66 16.30
N VAL A 35 -25.96 20.00 15.18
CA VAL A 35 -26.88 20.06 14.02
C VAL A 35 -27.80 18.86 14.07
N LYS A 36 -29.09 19.16 14.29
CA LYS A 36 -30.21 18.22 14.43
C LYS A 36 -30.33 17.26 13.23
N PRO A 37 -30.71 15.99 13.47
CA PRO A 37 -31.18 15.10 12.42
C PRO A 37 -32.58 15.55 11.97
N LEU A 38 -32.74 15.88 10.68
CA LEU A 38 -34.04 16.17 10.09
C LEU A 38 -34.60 14.88 9.51
N LEU A 39 -35.54 14.32 10.27
CA LEU A 39 -36.47 13.25 9.90
C LEU A 39 -37.16 13.62 8.58
N GLY A 40 -36.90 12.84 7.53
CA GLY A 40 -37.58 12.90 6.24
C GLY A 40 -37.88 11.47 5.80
N GLU A 41 -39.15 11.18 5.70
CA GLU A 41 -39.78 9.87 5.62
C GLU A 41 -39.69 9.21 4.23
N SER A 42 -39.75 7.87 4.25
CA SER A 42 -40.46 6.99 3.31
C SER A 42 -40.12 7.01 1.82
N GLN A 43 -39.52 5.90 1.33
CA GLN A 43 -40.23 5.01 0.40
C GLN A 43 -39.48 3.70 0.13
N THR A 44 -40.19 2.61 0.39
CA THR A 44 -39.99 1.27 -0.18
C THR A 44 -40.01 1.35 -1.70
N SER A 45 -39.00 0.79 -2.35
CA SER A 45 -39.14 0.25 -3.71
C SER A 45 -38.23 -0.97 -3.83
N GLU A 46 -38.85 -2.11 -3.62
CA GLU A 46 -38.42 -3.40 -4.15
C GLU A 46 -38.36 -3.28 -5.68
N VAL A 47 -37.17 -3.36 -6.25
CA VAL A 47 -36.97 -3.63 -7.68
C VAL A 47 -35.68 -4.41 -7.87
N ALA A 48 -35.83 -5.72 -8.09
CA ALA A 48 -34.81 -6.49 -8.79
C ALA A 48 -34.89 -6.09 -10.28
N PRO A 49 -33.73 -5.89 -10.93
CA PRO A 49 -33.54 -6.56 -12.22
C PRO A 49 -32.13 -7.10 -12.40
N SER A 50 -32.10 -8.35 -12.88
CA SER A 50 -31.26 -8.89 -13.95
C SER A 50 -29.88 -8.28 -14.23
N GLU A 51 -28.87 -9.15 -14.08
CA GLU A 51 -27.98 -9.56 -15.18
C GLU A 51 -27.70 -8.51 -16.28
N ALA A 52 -26.62 -7.75 -16.06
CA ALA A 52 -25.75 -7.17 -17.09
C ALA A 52 -24.37 -7.07 -16.41
N SER A 53 -23.42 -7.97 -16.64
CA SER A 53 -22.57 -8.02 -17.84
C SER A 53 -22.16 -6.63 -18.35
N GLU A 54 -21.72 -5.76 -17.45
CA GLU A 54 -21.00 -4.55 -17.82
C GLU A 54 -19.50 -4.86 -17.97
N VAL A 55 -19.17 -5.02 -19.24
CA VAL A 55 -17.88 -5.05 -19.91
C VAL A 55 -16.72 -4.37 -19.17
N PRO A 56 -15.53 -5.02 -19.08
CA PRO A 56 -14.33 -4.39 -18.55
C PRO A 56 -13.87 -3.31 -19.53
N THR A 57 -14.26 -2.05 -19.29
CA THR A 57 -13.67 -0.89 -19.97
C THR A 57 -12.41 -0.47 -19.22
N ALA A 58 -11.43 -1.38 -19.15
CA ALA A 58 -10.05 -0.98 -18.94
C ALA A 58 -9.48 -0.74 -20.33
N SER A 59 -9.37 0.55 -20.71
CA SER A 59 -8.45 0.99 -21.76
C SER A 59 -7.03 0.65 -21.32
N SER A 60 -6.70 -0.64 -21.37
CA SER A 60 -5.36 -1.13 -21.15
C SER A 60 -4.59 -0.80 -22.41
N LEU A 61 -3.95 0.36 -22.40
CA LEU A 61 -2.63 0.48 -23.04
C LEU A 61 -1.86 -0.81 -22.73
N PRO A 62 -1.03 -1.35 -23.65
CA PRO A 62 -0.19 -2.50 -23.34
C PRO A 62 0.82 -2.07 -22.27
N SER A 63 0.37 -1.99 -21.02
CA SER A 63 1.20 -1.93 -19.84
C SER A 63 1.94 -3.24 -19.91
N ALA A 64 3.20 -3.19 -20.34
CA ALA A 64 4.06 -4.35 -20.43
C ALA A 64 3.82 -5.18 -19.19
N ALA A 65 3.37 -6.43 -19.39
CA ALA A 65 2.88 -7.26 -18.30
C ALA A 65 3.96 -7.28 -17.19
N LYS A 66 3.57 -6.79 -16.01
CA LYS A 66 4.46 -6.75 -14.86
C LYS A 66 4.71 -8.18 -14.41
N GLN A 67 5.96 -8.50 -14.12
CA GLN A 67 6.37 -9.84 -13.70
C GLN A 67 7.17 -9.79 -12.40
N VAL A 68 7.28 -10.92 -11.71
CA VAL A 68 8.14 -11.08 -10.54
C VAL A 68 9.59 -10.76 -10.94
N GLY A 69 10.27 -9.95 -10.12
CA GLY A 69 11.60 -9.41 -10.37
C GLY A 69 11.62 -8.06 -11.11
N ASP A 70 10.48 -7.57 -11.62
CA ASP A 70 10.42 -6.22 -12.17
C ASP A 70 10.55 -5.17 -11.06
N ARG A 71 11.26 -4.09 -11.39
CA ARG A 71 11.31 -2.86 -10.59
C ARG A 71 10.19 -1.93 -11.00
N VAL A 72 9.41 -1.50 -10.02
CA VAL A 72 8.22 -0.69 -10.23
C VAL A 72 8.13 0.45 -9.24
N ASN A 73 7.59 1.57 -9.70
CA ASN A 73 7.20 2.70 -8.86
C ASN A 73 5.73 2.54 -8.49
N TRP A 74 5.43 2.72 -7.21
CA TRP A 74 4.05 2.70 -6.72
C TRP A 74 3.51 4.13 -6.66
N SER A 75 2.56 4.44 -7.54
CA SER A 75 2.03 5.80 -7.72
C SER A 75 1.23 6.32 -6.52
N LYS A 76 0.73 5.41 -5.66
CA LYS A 76 0.07 5.76 -4.38
C LYS A 76 0.90 5.36 -3.16
N CYS A 77 2.22 5.26 -3.33
CA CYS A 77 3.13 5.01 -2.22
C CYS A 77 3.00 6.11 -1.16
N PRO A 78 2.87 5.78 0.13
CA PRO A 78 2.94 6.78 1.19
C PRO A 78 4.26 7.58 1.12
N ALA A 79 4.23 8.88 1.42
CA ALA A 79 5.41 9.76 1.30
C ALA A 79 6.65 9.27 2.09
N HIS A 80 6.46 8.62 3.24
CA HIS A 80 7.56 8.04 4.02
C HIS A 80 8.21 6.80 3.36
N CYS A 81 7.52 6.22 2.38
CA CYS A 81 7.93 5.05 1.64
C CYS A 81 8.51 5.37 0.25
N GLU A 82 8.20 6.54 -0.33
CA GLU A 82 8.71 6.96 -1.65
C GLU A 82 10.24 6.93 -1.75
N GLN A 83 10.95 7.20 -0.64
CA GLN A 83 12.42 7.15 -0.57
C GLN A 83 13.02 5.76 -0.87
N PHE A 84 12.22 4.70 -0.77
CA PHE A 84 12.65 3.33 -1.03
C PHE A 84 12.27 2.86 -2.44
N ALA A 85 11.57 3.68 -3.23
CA ALA A 85 11.30 3.36 -4.63
C ALA A 85 12.60 3.43 -5.46
N PRO A 86 12.74 2.61 -6.53
CA PRO A 86 11.77 1.63 -7.04
C PRO A 86 11.70 0.35 -6.19
N PHE A 87 10.55 -0.32 -6.23
CA PHE A 87 10.30 -1.57 -5.50
C PHE A 87 10.39 -2.78 -6.41
N GLU A 88 10.89 -3.89 -5.90
CA GLU A 88 10.90 -5.16 -6.63
C GLU A 88 9.60 -5.94 -6.38
N ILE A 89 8.98 -6.46 -7.44
CA ILE A 89 7.84 -7.37 -7.33
C ILE A 89 8.35 -8.75 -6.90
N THR A 90 7.96 -9.20 -5.71
CA THR A 90 8.35 -10.52 -5.19
C THR A 90 7.33 -11.62 -5.46
N ALA A 91 6.06 -11.25 -5.63
CA ALA A 91 4.99 -12.18 -6.00
C ALA A 91 3.85 -11.44 -6.71
N ILE A 92 3.07 -12.15 -7.51
CA ILE A 92 1.84 -11.65 -8.16
C ILE A 92 0.71 -12.64 -7.85
N ASP A 93 -0.41 -12.13 -7.37
CA ASP A 93 -1.62 -12.87 -7.07
C ASP A 93 -2.81 -12.15 -7.74
N GLY A 94 -3.20 -12.63 -8.92
CA GLY A 94 -4.21 -11.98 -9.76
C GLY A 94 -3.83 -10.54 -10.12
N ASP A 95 -4.69 -9.58 -9.72
CA ASP A 95 -4.50 -8.13 -9.96
C ASP A 95 -3.61 -7.45 -8.91
N TYR A 96 -3.05 -8.20 -7.97
CA TYR A 96 -2.22 -7.69 -6.90
C TYR A 96 -0.76 -8.16 -7.03
N ALA A 97 0.17 -7.30 -6.66
CA ALA A 97 1.59 -7.61 -6.55
C ALA A 97 2.09 -7.37 -5.14
N LYS A 98 2.92 -8.29 -4.66
CA LYS A 98 3.67 -8.13 -3.42
C LYS A 98 5.00 -7.45 -3.74
N LEU A 99 5.35 -6.45 -2.95
CA LEU A 99 6.61 -5.73 -3.08
C LEU A 99 7.58 -6.20 -1.98
N ASP A 100 8.88 -6.22 -2.25
CA ASP A 100 9.90 -6.74 -1.30
C ASP A 100 9.82 -6.13 0.10
N LEU A 101 9.63 -4.81 0.17
CA LEU A 101 9.59 -4.04 1.43
C LEU A 101 8.20 -3.95 2.07
N PHE A 102 7.17 -4.52 1.44
CA PHE A 102 5.78 -4.38 1.89
C PHE A 102 5.10 -5.72 2.06
N GLU A 103 4.56 -5.95 3.25
CA GLU A 103 3.72 -7.12 3.51
C GLU A 103 2.36 -7.02 2.81
N LYS A 104 1.86 -5.78 2.65
CA LYS A 104 0.55 -5.54 2.04
C LYS A 104 0.66 -5.59 0.51
N PRO A 105 -0.15 -6.42 -0.17
CA PRO A 105 -0.21 -6.44 -1.62
C PRO A 105 -0.75 -5.12 -2.17
N VAL A 106 -0.21 -4.72 -3.32
CA VAL A 106 -0.53 -3.47 -4.03
C VAL A 106 -1.18 -3.82 -5.37
N LEU A 107 -2.16 -3.04 -5.82
CA LEU A 107 -2.79 -3.25 -7.12
C LEU A 107 -1.79 -3.04 -8.25
N LEU A 108 -1.76 -3.96 -9.22
CA LEU A 108 -0.93 -3.85 -10.41
C LEU A 108 -1.21 -2.53 -11.16
N CYS A 109 -2.46 -2.04 -11.18
CA CYS A 109 -2.80 -0.75 -11.80
C CYS A 109 -2.15 0.47 -11.13
N GLU A 110 -1.74 0.36 -9.86
CA GLU A 110 -1.06 1.44 -9.13
C GLU A 110 0.47 1.41 -9.30
N LEU A 111 0.99 0.37 -9.96
CA LEU A 111 2.41 0.20 -10.21
C LEU A 111 2.76 0.73 -11.62
N THR A 112 3.94 1.32 -11.77
CA THR A 112 4.46 1.79 -13.07
C THR A 112 5.85 1.20 -13.25
N LYS A 113 6.13 0.63 -14.42
CA LYS A 113 7.46 0.06 -14.71
C LYS A 113 8.44 1.22 -14.91
N GLU A 114 9.59 1.17 -14.23
CA GLU A 114 10.71 2.11 -14.42
C GLU A 114 11.35 1.92 -15.79
#